data_AF-A0AAW1BGK3-F1
#
_entry.id   AF-A0AAW1BGK3-F1
#
_cell.length_a   1.000
_cell.length_b   1.000
_cell.length_c   1.000
_cell.angle_alpha   90.00
_cell.angle_beta   90.00
_cell.angle_gamma   90.00
#
_symmetry.space_group_name_H-M   'P 1'
#
loop_
_entity.id
_entity.type
_entity.pdbx_description
1 polymer ?
#
loop_
_entity_poly.entity_id
_entity_poly.type
_entity_poly.pdbx_seq_one_letter_code
_entity_poly.pdbx_strand_id
1 'polypeptide(L)'
;MRYISSRIERPIRIVALSSSLSNAKDVAHWLGCSATATFNFHPNVRPIPLELHIQGFNISHTQTRLLSMAKPVYHAIMKHSPKKPVIVFVPSRKQTRLTANDILTTCASDVQRHKFLHCTEKDGGRFIFKAGPFHTV
;
A
#
# COMPACT_ATOMS: atom_id res chain seq x y z
N MET A 1 -24.17 10.66 15.50
CA MET A 1 -23.47 11.67 16.31
C MET A 1 -24.06 13.07 16.19
N ARG A 2 -24.24 13.65 15.00
CA ARG A 2 -24.89 14.96 14.85
C ARG A 2 -26.33 15.00 15.39
N TYR A 3 -27.11 13.95 15.12
CA TYR A 3 -28.44 13.75 15.70
C TYR A 3 -28.46 13.64 17.23
N ILE A 4 -27.39 13.09 17.83
CA ILE A 4 -27.27 13.01 19.29
C ILE A 4 -26.97 14.40 19.83
N SER A 5 -26.04 15.14 19.21
CA SER A 5 -25.72 16.52 19.57
C SER A 5 -26.93 17.45 19.54
N SER A 6 -27.85 17.27 18.58
CA SER A 6 -29.08 18.07 18.52
C SER A 6 -30.10 17.68 19.61
N ARG A 7 -30.07 16.44 20.12
CA ARG A 7 -30.99 15.99 21.18
C ARG A 7 -30.52 16.32 22.59
N ILE A 8 -29.21 16.36 22.82
CA ILE A 8 -28.64 16.64 24.14
C ILE A 8 -28.43 18.15 24.40
N GLU A 9 -28.82 19.00 23.44
CA GLU A 9 -28.67 20.48 23.45
C GLU A 9 -27.26 20.99 23.79
N ARG A 10 -26.26 20.09 23.72
CA ARG A 10 -24.86 20.35 23.99
C ARG A 10 -24.06 20.05 22.72
N PRO A 11 -23.29 21.03 22.20
CA PRO A 11 -22.51 20.82 20.99
C PRO A 11 -21.41 19.77 21.24
N ILE A 12 -21.40 18.72 20.42
CA ILE A 12 -20.29 17.75 20.37
C ILE A 12 -19.35 18.20 19.26
N ARG A 13 -18.08 18.48 19.60
CA ARG A 13 -17.06 18.81 18.60
C ARG A 13 -16.76 17.56 17.76
N ILE A 14 -16.99 17.66 16.46
CA ILE A 14 -16.66 16.62 15.48
C ILE A 14 -15.41 17.05 14.72
N VAL A 15 -14.41 16.17 14.66
CA VAL A 15 -13.23 16.32 13.79
C VAL A 15 -13.25 15.15 12.81
N ALA A 16 -13.34 15.46 11.52
CA ALA A 16 -13.33 14.47 10.45
C ALA A 16 -12.00 14.52 9.70
N LEU A 17 -11.41 13.35 9.50
CA LEU A 17 -10.19 13.15 8.73
C LEU A 17 -10.55 12.33 7.50
N SER A 18 -10.15 12.80 6.32
CA SER A 18 -10.41 12.12 5.05
C SER A 18 -9.24 12.33 4.08
N SER A 19 -9.17 11.47 3.06
CA SER A 19 -8.33 11.74 1.88
C SER A 19 -8.88 12.96 1.13
N SER A 20 -8.16 13.46 0.13
CA SER A 20 -8.65 14.50 -0.78
C SER A 20 -10.00 14.08 -1.40
N LEU A 21 -11.03 14.93 -1.25
CA LEU A 21 -12.37 14.66 -1.77
C LEU A 21 -12.78 15.71 -2.81
N SER A 22 -13.43 15.29 -3.89
CA SER A 22 -14.02 16.21 -4.86
C SER A 22 -15.26 16.91 -4.28
N ASN A 23 -16.08 16.19 -3.50
CA ASN A 23 -17.31 16.66 -2.87
C ASN A 23 -17.14 16.99 -1.37
N ALA A 24 -15.97 17.51 -0.97
CA ALA A 24 -15.69 17.84 0.44
C ALA A 24 -16.71 18.82 1.06
N LYS A 25 -17.30 19.71 0.26
CA LYS A 25 -18.31 20.67 0.70
C LYS A 25 -19.57 19.99 1.23
N ASP A 26 -20.02 18.93 0.57
CA ASP A 26 -21.23 18.20 0.97
C ASP A 26 -20.99 17.43 2.27
N VAL A 27 -19.80 16.83 2.40
CA VAL A 27 -19.38 16.14 3.64
C VAL A 27 -19.26 17.12 4.80
N ALA A 28 -18.66 18.30 4.57
CA ALA A 28 -18.59 19.35 5.57
C ALA A 28 -19.98 19.83 5.99
N HIS A 29 -20.89 20.04 5.04
CA HIS A 29 -22.26 20.43 5.32
C HIS A 29 -23.02 19.36 6.12
N TRP A 30 -22.86 18.08 5.75
CA TRP A 30 -23.45 16.96 6.47
C TRP A 30 -23.00 16.91 7.93
N LEU A 31 -21.72 17.17 8.18
CA LEU A 31 -21.13 17.19 9.52
C LEU A 31 -21.36 18.51 10.28
N GLY A 32 -21.84 19.56 9.60
CA GLY A 32 -22.05 20.89 10.18
C GLY A 32 -20.77 21.71 10.35
N CYS A 33 -19.74 21.45 9.54
CA CYS A 33 -18.51 22.22 9.51
C CYS A 33 -18.69 23.50 8.67
N SER A 34 -18.16 24.64 9.13
CA SER A 34 -18.14 25.87 8.35
C SER A 34 -17.16 25.77 7.17
N ALA A 35 -17.36 26.59 6.14
CA ALA A 35 -16.43 26.66 5.01
C ALA A 35 -15.00 27.08 5.43
N THR A 36 -14.89 27.94 6.44
CA THR A 36 -13.60 28.39 7.01
C THR A 36 -12.89 27.31 7.82
N ALA A 37 -13.63 26.34 8.36
CA ALA A 37 -13.09 25.19 9.10
C ALA A 37 -12.97 23.93 8.23
N THR A 38 -13.24 24.02 6.92
CA THR A 38 -13.17 22.90 5.99
C THR A 38 -11.87 22.98 5.20
N PHE A 39 -10.92 22.13 5.57
CA PHE A 39 -9.63 22.04 4.88
C PHE A 39 -9.64 20.86 3.91
N ASN A 40 -9.82 21.16 2.62
CA ASN A 40 -9.73 20.16 1.56
C ASN A 40 -8.47 20.40 0.73
N PHE A 41 -7.60 19.41 0.70
CA PHE A 41 -6.28 19.51 0.10
C PHE A 41 -6.21 18.66 -1.16
N HIS A 42 -5.56 19.17 -2.21
CA HIS A 42 -5.32 18.38 -3.43
C HIS A 42 -4.35 17.22 -3.15
N PRO A 43 -4.46 16.05 -3.81
CA PRO A 43 -3.54 14.92 -3.58
C PRO A 43 -2.04 15.25 -3.74
N ASN A 44 -1.72 16.34 -4.43
CA ASN A 44 -0.35 16.79 -4.70
C ASN A 44 0.31 17.52 -3.52
N VAL A 45 -0.46 18.01 -2.52
CA VAL A 45 0.13 18.75 -1.39
C VAL A 45 0.64 17.84 -0.27
N ARG A 46 1.17 16.67 -0.64
CA ARG A 46 1.77 15.73 0.32
C ARG A 46 3.14 16.25 0.77
N PRO A 47 3.51 16.11 2.06
CA PRO A 47 4.84 16.47 2.54
C PRO A 47 5.96 15.75 1.80
N ILE A 48 5.72 14.49 1.41
CA ILE A 48 6.61 13.69 0.56
C ILE A 48 5.90 13.52 -0.79
N PRO A 49 6.46 14.09 -1.87
CA PRO A 49 5.91 13.91 -3.22
C PRO A 49 5.81 12.43 -3.60
N LEU A 50 4.74 12.08 -4.33
CA LEU A 50 4.49 10.72 -4.77
C LEU A 50 4.63 10.66 -6.29
N GLU A 51 5.55 9.82 -6.78
CA GLU A 51 5.68 9.47 -8.18
C GLU A 51 4.80 8.25 -8.49
N LEU A 52 3.82 8.42 -9.38
CA LEU A 52 2.86 7.36 -9.75
C LEU A 52 3.14 6.88 -11.18
N HIS A 53 3.40 5.58 -11.33
CA HIS A 53 3.53 4.93 -12.63
C HIS A 53 2.47 3.85 -12.79
N ILE A 54 1.66 3.93 -13.85
CA ILE A 54 0.62 2.95 -14.16
C ILE A 54 1.08 2.13 -15.37
N GLN A 55 1.20 0.82 -15.20
CA GLN A 55 1.53 -0.11 -16.28
C GLN A 55 0.29 -0.93 -16.63
N GLY A 56 -0.22 -0.76 -17.86
CA GLY A 56 -1.36 -1.51 -18.36
C GLY A 56 -0.97 -2.87 -18.93
N PHE A 57 -1.75 -3.92 -18.63
CA PHE A 57 -1.56 -5.26 -19.17
C PHE A 57 -2.80 -5.68 -19.96
N ASN A 58 -2.66 -5.85 -21.28
CA ASN A 58 -3.77 -6.22 -22.17
C ASN A 58 -3.97 -7.74 -22.26
N ILE A 59 -4.21 -8.39 -21.12
CA ILE A 59 -4.52 -9.82 -21.03
C ILE A 59 -5.81 -9.96 -20.24
N SER A 60 -6.84 -10.53 -20.85
CA SER A 60 -8.17 -10.70 -20.23
C SER A 60 -8.13 -11.71 -19.08
N HIS A 61 -7.54 -12.88 -19.32
CA HIS A 61 -7.46 -13.96 -18.35
C HIS A 61 -6.55 -13.60 -17.16
N THR A 62 -7.13 -13.51 -15.97
CA THR A 62 -6.47 -13.01 -14.75
C THR A 62 -5.22 -13.79 -14.38
N GLN A 63 -5.24 -15.13 -14.48
CA GLN A 63 -4.08 -15.94 -14.09
C GLN A 63 -2.88 -15.68 -15.01
N THR A 64 -3.13 -15.61 -16.31
CA THR A 64 -2.10 -15.32 -17.32
C THR A 64 -1.56 -13.91 -17.15
N ARG A 65 -2.44 -12.95 -16.84
CA ARG A 65 -2.06 -11.57 -16.53
C ARG A 65 -1.15 -11.49 -15.29
N LEU A 66 -1.48 -12.22 -14.22
CA LEU A 66 -0.65 -12.22 -13.01
C LEU A 66 0.74 -12.82 -13.26
N LEU A 67 0.82 -13.89 -14.05
CA LEU A 67 2.10 -14.49 -14.43
C LEU A 67 2.94 -13.55 -15.30
N SER A 68 2.33 -12.81 -16.23
CA SER A 68 3.06 -11.85 -17.06
C SER A 68 3.56 -10.63 -16.28
N MET A 69 2.92 -10.30 -15.14
CA MET A 69 3.35 -9.23 -14.23
C MET A 69 4.57 -9.61 -13.37
N ALA A 70 4.93 -10.89 -13.23
CA ALA A 70 5.98 -11.34 -12.31
C ALA A 70 7.37 -10.72 -12.62
N LYS A 71 7.81 -10.76 -13.88
CA LYS A 71 9.09 -10.15 -14.29
C LYS A 71 9.06 -8.60 -14.23
N PRO A 72 8.02 -7.91 -14.75
CA PRO A 72 7.88 -6.46 -14.58
C PRO A 72 7.96 -5.97 -13.14
N VAL A 73 7.44 -6.71 -12.17
CA VAL A 73 7.55 -6.35 -10.74
C VAL A 73 9.02 -6.27 -10.31
N TYR A 74 9.85 -7.25 -10.66
CA TYR A 74 11.28 -7.21 -10.35
C TYR A 74 11.99 -6.04 -11.04
N HIS A 75 11.69 -5.78 -12.31
CA HIS A 75 12.27 -4.65 -13.03
C HIS A 75 11.81 -3.30 -12.45
N ALA A 76 10.57 -3.19 -11.98
CA ALA A 76 10.08 -1.99 -11.31
C ALA A 76 10.85 -1.71 -10.00
N ILE A 77 11.16 -2.76 -9.22
CA ILE A 77 12.00 -2.65 -8.03
C ILE A 77 13.38 -2.10 -8.41
N MET A 78 14.03 -2.70 -9.41
CA MET A 78 15.38 -2.27 -9.83
C MET A 78 15.41 -0.85 -10.38
N LYS A 79 14.35 -0.45 -11.09
CA LYS A 79 14.25 0.87 -11.70
C LYS A 79 13.98 1.97 -10.67
N HIS A 80 13.00 1.77 -9.78
CA HIS A 80 12.50 2.83 -8.92
C HIS A 80 13.07 2.79 -7.49
N SER A 81 13.44 1.62 -6.99
CA SER A 81 13.82 1.44 -5.58
C SER A 81 14.80 0.27 -5.37
N PRO A 82 16.02 0.33 -5.92
CA PRO A 82 16.95 -0.80 -5.90
C PRO A 82 17.53 -1.12 -4.50
N LYS A 83 17.62 -0.12 -3.61
CA LYS A 83 18.22 -0.24 -2.26
C LYS A 83 17.30 0.26 -1.13
N LYS A 84 16.08 0.70 -1.46
CA LYS A 84 15.11 1.22 -0.49
C LYS A 84 13.99 0.17 -0.29
N PRO A 85 13.29 0.19 0.85
CA PRO A 85 12.22 -0.78 1.12
C PRO A 85 11.11 -0.76 0.07
N VAL A 86 10.59 -1.95 -0.28
CA VAL A 86 9.50 -2.11 -1.25
C VAL A 86 8.38 -2.97 -0.66
N ILE A 87 7.14 -2.59 -0.91
CA ILE A 87 5.94 -3.37 -0.59
C ILE A 87 5.24 -3.73 -1.89
N VAL A 88 4.91 -5.01 -2.08
CA VAL A 88 4.17 -5.52 -3.24
C VAL A 88 2.81 -6.04 -2.76
N PHE A 89 1.73 -5.38 -3.18
CA PHE A 89 0.38 -5.85 -2.93
C PHE A 89 -0.05 -6.85 -4.01
N VAL A 90 -0.65 -7.96 -3.58
CA VAL A 90 -1.11 -9.04 -4.45
C VAL A 90 -2.58 -9.37 -4.19
N PRO A 91 -3.33 -9.97 -5.15
CA PRO A 91 -4.77 -10.16 -5.01
C PRO A 91 -5.20 -11.25 -4.02
N SER A 92 -4.30 -12.18 -3.64
CA SER A 92 -4.66 -13.29 -2.75
C SER A 92 -3.49 -13.72 -1.85
N ARG A 93 -3.81 -14.36 -0.72
CA ARG A 93 -2.82 -14.91 0.22
C ARG A 93 -1.89 -15.93 -0.45
N LYS A 94 -2.43 -16.81 -1.31
CA LYS A 94 -1.61 -17.79 -2.04
C LYS A 94 -0.65 -17.10 -3.01
N GLN A 95 -1.10 -16.01 -3.64
CA GLN A 95 -0.28 -15.26 -4.59
C GLN A 95 0.93 -14.61 -3.91
N THR A 96 0.85 -14.23 -2.63
CA THR A 96 1.98 -13.65 -1.89
C THR A 96 3.20 -14.57 -1.91
N ARG A 97 2.99 -15.86 -1.62
CA ARG A 97 4.08 -16.84 -1.61
C ARG A 97 4.64 -17.08 -3.01
N LEU A 98 3.77 -17.17 -4.01
CA LEU A 98 4.17 -17.40 -5.40
C LEU A 98 5.01 -16.22 -5.93
N THR A 99 4.51 -15.00 -5.77
CA THR A 99 5.22 -13.79 -6.23
C THR A 99 6.52 -13.56 -5.47
N ALA A 100 6.59 -13.87 -4.16
CA ALA A 100 7.85 -13.81 -3.42
C ALA A 100 8.89 -14.78 -4.00
N ASN A 101 8.49 -16.01 -4.31
CA ASN A 101 9.37 -17.00 -4.95
C ASN A 101 9.77 -16.57 -6.37
N ASP A 102 8.85 -15.99 -7.15
CA ASP A 102 9.14 -15.50 -8.50
C ASP A 102 10.18 -14.37 -8.47
N ILE A 103 10.06 -13.44 -7.51
CA ILE A 103 11.04 -12.36 -7.31
C ILE A 103 12.41 -12.94 -6.94
N LEU A 104 12.47 -13.90 -6.01
CA LEU A 104 13.73 -14.54 -5.62
C LEU A 104 14.37 -15.32 -6.77
N THR A 105 13.56 -16.03 -7.56
CA THR A 105 14.03 -16.80 -8.72
C THR A 105 14.55 -15.87 -9.81
N THR A 106 13.83 -14.79 -10.11
CA THR A 106 14.27 -13.77 -11.08
C THR A 106 15.55 -13.07 -10.59
N CYS A 107 15.66 -12.82 -9.29
CA CYS A 107 16.86 -12.24 -8.69
C CYS A 107 18.08 -13.17 -8.75
N ALA A 108 17.86 -14.49 -8.61
CA ALA A 108 18.92 -15.48 -8.77
C ALA A 108 19.43 -15.56 -10.21
N SER A 109 18.57 -15.29 -11.22
CA SER A 109 18.99 -15.20 -12.62
C SER A 109 19.85 -13.97 -12.92
N ASP A 110 19.68 -12.87 -12.17
CA ASP A 110 20.45 -11.62 -12.32
C ASP A 110 21.79 -11.62 -11.54
N VAL A 111 22.31 -12.81 -11.19
CA VAL A 111 23.58 -13.09 -10.46
C VAL A 111 23.61 -12.57 -9.00
N GLN A 112 22.81 -11.58 -8.64
CA GLN A 112 22.78 -10.93 -7.33
C GLN A 112 21.78 -11.60 -6.36
N ARG A 113 22.07 -12.83 -5.93
CA ARG A 113 21.14 -13.69 -5.18
C ARG A 113 20.60 -13.13 -3.85
N HIS A 114 21.40 -12.37 -3.10
CA HIS A 114 21.05 -11.85 -1.76
C HIS A 114 20.82 -10.33 -1.71
N LYS A 115 20.50 -9.70 -2.84
CA LYS A 115 20.46 -8.24 -2.95
C LYS A 115 19.49 -7.53 -1.99
N PHE A 116 18.38 -8.19 -1.63
CA PHE A 116 17.33 -7.64 -0.78
C PHE A 116 17.53 -7.90 0.71
N LEU A 117 18.54 -8.69 1.09
CA LEU A 117 18.88 -8.93 2.48
C LEU A 117 19.98 -7.93 2.89
N HIS A 118 19.60 -6.95 3.72
CA HIS A 118 20.52 -5.90 4.19
C HIS A 118 21.12 -6.19 5.58
N CYS A 119 20.89 -7.38 6.14
CA CYS A 119 21.48 -7.83 7.40
C CYS A 119 22.30 -9.11 7.20
N THR A 120 23.15 -9.43 8.17
CA THR A 120 23.88 -10.71 8.15
C THR A 120 22.95 -11.86 8.51
N GLU A 121 23.24 -13.06 8.00
CA GLU A 121 22.42 -14.26 8.31
C GLU A 121 22.40 -14.57 9.82
N LYS A 122 23.47 -14.22 10.55
CA LYS A 122 23.55 -14.38 12.00
C LYS A 122 22.53 -13.52 12.75
N ASP A 123 22.29 -12.30 12.27
CA ASP A 123 21.28 -11.40 12.84
C ASP A 123 19.86 -11.83 12.46
N GLY A 124 19.68 -12.33 11.23
CA GLY A 124 18.40 -12.84 10.73
C GLY A 124 17.94 -14.13 11.42
N GLY A 125 18.87 -15.00 11.81
CA GLY A 125 18.58 -16.30 12.42
C GLY A 125 17.66 -16.21 13.65
N ARG A 126 17.81 -15.17 14.48
CA ARG A 126 16.96 -14.95 15.67
C ARG A 126 15.48 -14.71 15.35
N PHE A 127 15.18 -14.20 14.16
CA PHE A 127 13.81 -13.88 13.73
C PHE A 127 13.16 -15.02 12.93
N ILE A 128 13.96 -15.82 12.23
CA ILE A 128 13.48 -16.94 11.41
C ILE A 128 12.90 -18.06 12.30
N PHE A 129 13.55 -18.37 13.43
CA PHE A 129 13.04 -19.38 14.38
C PHE A 129 11.74 -18.96 15.10
N LYS A 130 11.39 -17.66 15.09
CA LYS A 130 10.12 -17.16 15.63
C LYS A 130 8.98 -17.19 14.60
N ALA A 131 9.29 -17.30 13.32
CA ALA A 131 8.34 -17.45 12.23
C ALA A 131 8.02 -18.94 11.96
N GLY A 132 7.68 -19.67 13.04
CA GLY A 132 7.09 -21.02 12.95
C GLY A 132 5.83 -21.02 12.08
N PRO A 133 5.35 -22.20 11.63
CA PRO A 133 4.48 -22.31 10.47
C PRO A 133 3.26 -21.43 10.66
N PHE A 134 3.05 -20.50 9.72
CA PHE A 134 1.80 -19.75 9.60
C PHE A 134 0.67 -20.76 9.37
N HIS A 135 0.13 -21.30 10.46
CA HIS A 135 -1.13 -22.00 10.45
C HIS A 135 -2.17 -21.02 9.91
N THR A 136 -2.76 -21.42 8.78
CA THR A 136 -4.03 -20.94 8.26
C THR A 136 -5.04 -20.83 9.40
N VAL A 137 -5.30 -19.60 9.82
CA VAL A 137 -6.66 -19.14 10.08
C VAL A 137 -7.09 -18.32 8.87
#